data_AF-A0A812VTC0-F1
#
_entry.id   AF-A0A812VTC0-F1
#
_cell.length_a   1.000
_cell.length_b   1.000
_cell.length_c   1.000
_cell.angle_alpha   90.00
_cell.angle_beta   90.00
_cell.angle_gamma   90.00
#
_symmetry.space_group_name_H-M   'P 1'
#
loop_
_entity.id
_entity.type
_entity.pdbx_description
1 polymer ?
#
loop_
_entity_poly.entity_id
_entity_poly.type
_entity_poly.pdbx_seq_one_letter_code
_entity_poly.pdbx_strand_id
1 'polypeptide(L)'
;MAKVGGAEEIPDGTNARVGMFSARFDRGPTETLFRGVYQILKEKNYPVLMVDAAASKNFGEMTAAYLGKLEDEKGVLLAVCTPHYAEKTDSRYSSYEELRVAHENGLDILPLRVCDDPWPPKPPSGPEHQYDKMGAGAGLLKLAIGKATVYVDCRGKDANYIAAQIAETLLPGGRRPSGHGKAEASTTVAPEGAASHASPSTAKAASPKDAEAAGFLPSPPTAASTGPEAKGADPGASSSTPQGPIAAALRKGMAGGSKDLAASVADAAATAEPKAQGPGEEAKALVPSASPSPADVKEAEAFWNLGVKGGGERNGQSYSQKACFVKALELNENFALVWRNLGVVGGGTVKGRHYDAKACYRKTLEVDEKYAVAWSDLGFVGGGTVKGWDYDAKACYVKALEVDEKYAGAWNNLGNTGGGTVNGQAYNRKACYVKALEVDEKYAGAWNNLGNTGGGTVKGQAYDAKVVNRGAAALQECILKALELDEKNANYWDSLGDLAGGGTVKGRAYDKKDCFERALELSENHVNENVFWRNLGNAGGGTVRGTHYSPDECKAKAKGK
;
A
#
# COMPACT_ATOMS: atom_id res chain seq x y z
N MET A 1 -11.37 -58.14 17.03
CA MET A 1 -11.60 -57.07 18.02
C MET A 1 -10.31 -56.28 18.19
N ALA A 2 -10.21 -55.11 17.56
CA ALA A 2 -9.21 -54.09 17.85
C ALA A 2 -9.99 -52.85 18.29
N LYS A 3 -9.60 -52.29 19.44
CA LYS A 3 -10.36 -51.34 20.24
C LYS A 3 -10.86 -50.13 19.44
N VAL A 4 -12.12 -49.77 19.69
CA VAL A 4 -12.67 -48.42 19.52
C VAL A 4 -11.77 -47.47 20.31
N GLY A 5 -10.95 -46.69 19.63
CA GLY A 5 -10.10 -45.66 20.25
C GLY A 5 -10.98 -44.49 20.65
N GLY A 6 -11.08 -44.25 21.97
CA GLY A 6 -11.81 -43.13 22.55
C GLY A 6 -11.26 -41.79 22.09
N ALA A 7 -12.06 -40.73 22.27
CA ALA A 7 -11.68 -39.34 22.03
C ALA A 7 -10.27 -39.09 22.59
N GLU A 8 -9.30 -38.89 21.72
CA GLU A 8 -7.97 -38.47 22.13
C GLU A 8 -8.12 -37.15 22.88
N GLU A 9 -7.68 -37.15 24.13
CA GLU A 9 -7.76 -35.98 24.99
C GLU A 9 -6.82 -34.91 24.42
N ILE A 10 -7.42 -33.83 23.90
CA ILE A 10 -6.66 -32.69 23.40
C ILE A 10 -5.89 -32.09 24.60
N PRO A 11 -4.55 -32.09 24.55
CA PRO A 11 -3.72 -31.60 25.66
C PRO A 11 -3.81 -30.08 25.78
N ASP A 12 -3.20 -29.53 26.83
CA ASP A 12 -3.14 -28.09 27.02
C ASP A 12 -2.21 -27.41 25.98
N GLY A 13 -2.72 -26.34 25.38
CA GLY A 13 -2.10 -25.61 24.28
C GLY A 13 -1.31 -24.36 24.69
N THR A 14 -1.04 -24.11 25.98
CA THR A 14 -0.40 -22.86 26.44
C THR A 14 0.94 -22.56 25.75
N ASN A 15 1.69 -23.60 25.39
CA ASN A 15 2.99 -23.48 24.70
C ASN A 15 2.92 -23.83 23.20
N ALA A 16 1.73 -23.91 22.63
CA ALA A 16 1.54 -24.21 21.22
C ALA A 16 1.85 -22.99 20.34
N ARG A 17 2.20 -23.23 19.07
CA ARG A 17 2.38 -22.21 18.05
C ARG A 17 1.06 -21.52 17.73
N VAL A 18 1.14 -20.25 17.32
CA VAL A 18 -0.03 -19.52 16.83
C VAL A 18 -0.57 -20.19 15.56
N GLY A 19 -1.87 -20.46 15.54
CA GLY A 19 -2.58 -20.95 14.35
C GLY A 19 -3.61 -19.93 13.87
N MET A 20 -3.73 -19.71 12.56
CA MET A 20 -4.79 -18.86 12.01
C MET A 20 -5.64 -19.60 11.00
N PHE A 21 -6.94 -19.65 11.24
CA PHE A 21 -7.91 -20.17 10.28
C PHE A 21 -8.05 -19.21 9.10
N SER A 22 -7.69 -19.69 7.92
CA SER A 22 -7.93 -19.06 6.63
C SER A 22 -9.05 -19.80 5.92
N ALA A 23 -10.16 -19.12 5.66
CA ALA A 23 -11.35 -19.72 5.04
C ALA A 23 -12.21 -18.67 4.33
N ARG A 24 -12.93 -19.10 3.29
CA ARG A 24 -14.06 -18.35 2.75
C ARG A 24 -15.33 -18.86 3.42
N PHE A 25 -15.69 -18.26 4.54
CA PHE A 25 -16.87 -18.62 5.31
C PHE A 25 -18.15 -18.02 4.71
N ASP A 26 -19.16 -18.85 4.52
CA ASP A 26 -20.41 -18.58 3.78
C ASP A 26 -21.68 -18.80 4.63
N ARG A 27 -21.52 -18.90 5.96
CA ARG A 27 -22.54 -19.28 6.96
C ARG A 27 -23.11 -20.69 6.76
N GLY A 28 -22.43 -21.52 5.97
CA GLY A 28 -22.79 -22.92 5.74
C GLY A 28 -22.23 -23.90 6.78
N PRO A 29 -22.43 -25.20 6.56
CA PRO A 29 -22.02 -26.26 7.50
C PRO A 29 -20.52 -26.27 7.81
N THR A 30 -19.68 -25.92 6.82
CA THR A 30 -18.23 -25.82 7.00
C THR A 30 -17.87 -24.74 8.01
N GLU A 31 -18.50 -23.56 7.95
CA GLU A 31 -18.26 -22.50 8.92
C GLU A 31 -18.67 -22.94 10.33
N THR A 32 -19.84 -23.56 10.47
CA THR A 32 -20.30 -24.09 11.78
C THR A 32 -19.30 -25.10 12.35
N LEU A 33 -18.80 -26.03 11.52
CA LEU A 33 -17.81 -27.02 11.92
C LEU A 33 -16.53 -26.35 12.43
N PHE A 34 -15.92 -25.46 11.64
CA PHE A 34 -14.65 -24.84 12.02
C PHE A 34 -14.77 -23.82 13.15
N ARG A 35 -15.93 -23.17 13.32
CA ARG A 35 -16.21 -22.40 14.53
C ARG A 35 -16.26 -23.31 15.76
N GLY A 36 -16.83 -24.51 15.65
CA GLY A 36 -16.76 -25.53 16.71
C GLY A 36 -15.32 -25.95 17.03
N VAL A 37 -14.52 -26.26 16.01
CA VAL A 37 -13.09 -26.59 16.13
C VAL A 37 -12.34 -25.46 16.84
N TYR A 38 -12.58 -24.21 16.44
CA TYR A 38 -11.98 -23.03 17.04
C TYR A 38 -12.31 -22.91 18.54
N GLN A 39 -13.57 -23.11 18.94
CA GLN A 39 -13.95 -23.06 20.36
C GLN A 39 -13.26 -24.17 21.18
N ILE A 40 -13.21 -25.40 20.67
CA ILE A 40 -12.51 -26.52 21.34
C ILE A 40 -11.03 -26.17 21.59
N LEU A 41 -10.35 -25.64 20.57
CA LEU A 41 -8.94 -25.23 20.69
C LEU A 41 -8.75 -24.07 21.68
N LYS A 42 -9.68 -23.10 21.69
CA LYS A 42 -9.67 -21.98 22.65
C LYS A 42 -9.87 -22.44 24.10
N GLU A 43 -10.79 -23.37 24.34
CA GLU A 43 -11.04 -23.98 25.65
C GLU A 43 -9.81 -24.75 26.18
N LYS A 44 -8.99 -25.27 25.26
CA LYS A 44 -7.72 -25.96 25.55
C LYS A 44 -6.50 -25.03 25.55
N ASN A 45 -6.69 -23.71 25.64
CA ASN A 45 -5.63 -22.70 25.71
C ASN A 45 -4.72 -22.59 24.46
N TYR A 46 -5.13 -23.08 23.29
CA TYR A 46 -4.35 -22.87 22.07
C TYR A 46 -4.45 -21.41 21.59
N PRO A 47 -3.33 -20.80 21.14
CA PRO A 47 -3.32 -19.44 20.58
C PRO A 47 -3.81 -19.44 19.12
N VAL A 48 -5.08 -19.78 18.91
CA VAL A 48 -5.72 -19.78 17.59
C VAL A 48 -6.43 -18.47 17.28
N LEU A 49 -6.38 -18.07 16.01
CA LEU A 49 -6.96 -16.85 15.45
C LEU A 49 -7.99 -17.23 14.38
N MET A 50 -9.15 -16.59 14.40
CA MET A 50 -10.19 -16.73 13.38
C MET A 50 -10.85 -15.36 13.18
N VAL A 51 -11.01 -14.93 11.93
CA VAL A 51 -11.67 -13.66 11.62
C VAL A 51 -13.17 -13.91 11.47
N ASP A 52 -13.99 -13.13 12.19
CA ASP A 52 -15.45 -13.22 12.08
C ASP A 52 -15.97 -12.33 10.93
N ALA A 53 -16.67 -12.94 9.97
CA ALA A 53 -17.31 -12.24 8.86
C ALA A 53 -18.44 -11.26 9.31
N ALA A 54 -18.95 -11.37 10.54
CA ALA A 54 -19.90 -10.40 11.10
C ALA A 54 -19.24 -9.04 11.43
N ALA A 55 -17.91 -8.95 11.50
CA ALA A 55 -17.16 -7.73 11.76
C ALA A 55 -16.85 -6.95 10.46
N SER A 56 -17.90 -6.60 9.70
CA SER A 56 -17.80 -6.08 8.32
C SER A 56 -17.01 -4.77 8.16
N LYS A 57 -16.75 -4.02 9.25
CA LYS A 57 -15.96 -2.77 9.20
C LYS A 57 -14.46 -2.96 9.45
N ASN A 58 -14.04 -4.06 10.07
CA ASN A 58 -12.64 -4.26 10.52
C ASN A 58 -12.01 -5.57 9.99
N PHE A 59 -12.72 -6.33 9.16
CA PHE A 59 -12.27 -7.63 8.63
C PHE A 59 -10.84 -7.56 8.04
N GLY A 60 -10.55 -6.51 7.28
CA GLY A 60 -9.23 -6.34 6.67
C GLY A 60 -8.09 -6.00 7.62
N GLU A 61 -8.35 -5.11 8.58
CA GLU A 61 -7.36 -4.73 9.60
C GLU A 61 -7.03 -5.93 10.51
N MET A 62 -8.04 -6.73 10.85
CA MET A 62 -7.87 -7.96 11.65
C MET A 62 -7.07 -9.03 10.90
N THR A 63 -7.37 -9.25 9.62
CA THR A 63 -6.64 -10.21 8.78
C THR A 63 -5.17 -9.82 8.66
N ALA A 64 -4.89 -8.53 8.43
CA ALA A 64 -3.51 -8.02 8.37
C ALA A 64 -2.77 -8.18 9.72
N ALA A 65 -3.44 -7.87 10.84
CA ALA A 65 -2.85 -8.03 12.17
C ALA A 65 -2.55 -9.51 12.49
N TYR A 66 -3.44 -10.44 12.11
CA TYR A 66 -3.24 -11.87 12.33
C TYR A 66 -2.11 -12.44 11.47
N LEU A 67 -2.03 -12.04 10.19
CA LEU A 67 -0.91 -12.40 9.31
C LEU A 67 0.42 -11.89 9.84
N GLY A 68 0.49 -10.63 10.31
CA GLY A 68 1.68 -10.09 10.97
C GLY A 68 2.07 -10.89 12.21
N LYS A 69 1.09 -11.27 13.04
CA LYS A 69 1.32 -12.10 14.22
C LYS A 69 1.87 -13.50 13.88
N LEU A 70 1.36 -14.15 12.82
CA LEU A 70 1.91 -15.44 12.36
C LEU A 70 3.37 -15.29 11.90
N GLU A 71 3.71 -14.19 11.23
CA GLU A 71 5.07 -13.93 10.77
C GLU A 71 6.05 -13.72 11.92
N ASP A 72 5.66 -12.89 12.91
CA ASP A 72 6.46 -12.58 14.09
C ASP A 72 6.67 -13.83 14.97
N GLU A 73 5.64 -14.65 15.15
CA GLU A 73 5.66 -15.82 16.04
C GLU A 73 5.96 -17.14 15.31
N LYS A 74 6.29 -17.09 14.01
CA LYS A 74 6.47 -18.28 13.16
C LYS A 74 5.32 -19.28 13.31
N GLY A 75 4.10 -18.76 13.25
CA GLY A 75 2.86 -19.53 13.37
C GLY A 75 2.54 -20.37 12.13
N VAL A 76 1.34 -20.96 12.12
CA VAL A 76 0.83 -21.86 11.08
C VAL A 76 -0.46 -21.31 10.48
N LEU A 77 -0.50 -21.16 9.15
CA LEU A 77 -1.74 -20.89 8.44
C LEU A 77 -2.57 -22.19 8.32
N LEU A 78 -3.74 -22.21 8.92
CA LEU A 78 -4.70 -23.32 8.90
C LEU A 78 -5.65 -23.10 7.70
N ALA A 79 -5.29 -23.64 6.54
CA ALA A 79 -5.96 -23.40 5.27
C ALA A 79 -7.19 -24.31 5.10
N VAL A 80 -8.41 -23.77 5.29
CA VAL A 80 -9.67 -24.51 5.14
C VAL A 80 -10.02 -24.65 3.65
N CYS A 81 -9.57 -25.74 3.05
CA CYS A 81 -9.61 -25.99 1.60
C CYS A 81 -11.02 -26.39 1.10
N THR A 82 -11.91 -25.41 0.99
CA THR A 82 -13.20 -25.50 0.28
C THR A 82 -13.00 -25.48 -1.25
N PRO A 83 -14.02 -25.80 -2.07
CA PRO A 83 -13.91 -25.70 -3.53
C PRO A 83 -13.54 -24.30 -4.05
N HIS A 84 -13.87 -23.26 -3.27
CA HIS A 84 -13.61 -21.85 -3.57
C HIS A 84 -12.42 -21.28 -2.80
N TYR A 85 -11.65 -22.12 -2.10
CA TYR A 85 -10.48 -21.66 -1.37
C TYR A 85 -9.42 -21.13 -2.34
N ALA A 86 -8.81 -19.99 -1.99
CA ALA A 86 -7.90 -19.24 -2.86
C ALA A 86 -8.51 -18.75 -4.20
N GLU A 87 -9.84 -18.64 -4.30
CA GLU A 87 -10.47 -17.91 -5.40
C GLU A 87 -10.09 -16.42 -5.31
N LYS A 88 -9.53 -15.89 -6.39
CA LYS A 88 -9.13 -14.49 -6.45
C LYS A 88 -10.36 -13.61 -6.65
N THR A 89 -10.50 -12.61 -5.78
CA THR A 89 -11.59 -11.62 -5.78
C THR A 89 -11.00 -10.22 -5.79
N ASP A 90 -11.81 -9.16 -5.78
CA ASP A 90 -11.33 -7.79 -5.53
C ASP A 90 -10.90 -7.53 -4.07
N SER A 91 -11.21 -8.45 -3.15
CA SER A 91 -10.86 -8.32 -1.74
C SER A 91 -9.38 -8.63 -1.49
N ARG A 92 -8.67 -7.64 -0.93
CA ARG A 92 -7.29 -7.75 -0.43
C ARG A 92 -7.12 -8.64 0.80
N TYR A 93 -8.22 -9.16 1.32
CA TYR A 93 -8.28 -10.00 2.53
C TYR A 93 -9.00 -11.32 2.25
N SER A 94 -8.95 -11.78 0.99
CA SER A 94 -9.48 -13.07 0.61
C SER A 94 -8.53 -14.20 0.98
N SER A 95 -9.05 -15.43 1.06
CA SER A 95 -8.21 -16.63 1.26
C SER A 95 -7.09 -16.78 0.22
N TYR A 96 -7.23 -16.20 -0.97
CA TYR A 96 -6.17 -16.11 -1.96
C TYR A 96 -4.99 -15.28 -1.46
N GLU A 97 -5.26 -14.08 -0.93
CA GLU A 97 -4.22 -13.17 -0.42
C GLU A 97 -3.59 -13.71 0.87
N GLU A 98 -4.38 -14.33 1.76
CA GLU A 98 -3.88 -14.99 2.96
C GLU A 98 -2.89 -16.13 2.62
N LEU A 99 -3.27 -17.01 1.69
CA LEU A 99 -2.42 -18.10 1.22
C LEU A 99 -1.17 -17.57 0.51
N ARG A 100 -1.31 -16.49 -0.28
CA ARG A 100 -0.21 -15.86 -1.01
C ARG A 100 0.84 -15.31 -0.05
N VAL A 101 0.40 -14.53 0.94
CA VAL A 101 1.27 -13.96 1.97
C VAL A 101 1.97 -15.06 2.76
N ALA A 102 1.24 -16.11 3.18
CA ALA A 102 1.83 -17.22 3.89
C ALA A 102 2.90 -17.96 3.05
N HIS A 103 2.63 -18.20 1.77
CA HIS A 103 3.57 -18.87 0.88
C HIS A 103 4.82 -18.03 0.60
N GLU A 104 4.65 -16.72 0.33
CA GLU A 104 5.74 -15.78 0.02
C GLU A 104 6.65 -15.54 1.23
N ASN A 105 6.07 -15.47 2.44
CA ASN A 105 6.83 -15.26 3.68
C ASN A 105 7.33 -16.57 4.31
N GLY A 106 7.07 -17.70 3.65
CA GLY A 106 7.49 -19.03 4.10
C GLY A 106 6.93 -19.43 5.46
N LEU A 107 5.68 -19.06 5.72
CA LEU A 107 4.92 -19.60 6.85
C LEU A 107 4.60 -21.07 6.63
N ASP A 108 4.49 -21.82 7.73
CA ASP A 108 3.97 -23.19 7.64
C ASP A 108 2.48 -23.12 7.30
N ILE A 109 2.07 -23.93 6.32
CA ILE A 109 0.68 -24.02 5.88
C ILE A 109 0.20 -25.43 6.17
N LEU A 110 -0.82 -25.57 7.02
CA LEU A 110 -1.53 -26.81 7.26
C LEU A 110 -2.83 -26.82 6.44
N PRO A 111 -2.91 -27.59 5.34
CA PRO A 111 -4.14 -27.73 4.59
C PRO A 111 -5.14 -28.59 5.37
N LEU A 112 -6.36 -28.09 5.47
CA LEU A 112 -7.52 -28.75 6.08
C LEU A 112 -8.49 -29.09 4.95
N ARG A 113 -8.43 -30.33 4.46
CA ARG A 113 -9.20 -30.78 3.30
C ARG A 113 -10.65 -30.97 3.69
N VAL A 114 -11.52 -30.13 3.14
CA VAL A 114 -12.98 -30.24 3.32
C VAL A 114 -13.71 -30.55 2.02
N CYS A 115 -13.10 -30.27 0.86
CA CYS A 115 -13.66 -30.61 -0.44
C CYS A 115 -13.24 -32.01 -0.92
N ASP A 116 -14.09 -32.58 -1.76
CA ASP A 116 -13.75 -33.74 -2.57
C ASP A 116 -12.84 -33.37 -3.74
N ASP A 117 -12.58 -34.30 -4.65
CA ASP A 117 -11.69 -34.08 -5.78
C ASP A 117 -12.23 -32.99 -6.73
N PRO A 118 -11.34 -32.19 -7.34
CA PRO A 118 -9.88 -32.34 -7.41
C PRO A 118 -9.11 -31.86 -6.15
N TRP A 119 -7.94 -32.47 -5.89
CA TRP A 119 -6.98 -32.05 -4.85
C TRP A 119 -5.62 -31.60 -5.44
N PRO A 120 -5.07 -30.45 -5.03
CA PRO A 120 -5.70 -29.38 -4.22
C PRO A 120 -6.96 -28.80 -4.90
N PRO A 121 -7.79 -28.01 -4.16
CA PRO A 121 -9.00 -27.42 -4.72
C PRO A 121 -8.71 -26.63 -6.01
N LYS A 122 -9.71 -26.56 -6.89
CA LYS A 122 -9.62 -25.78 -8.12
C LYS A 122 -10.66 -24.67 -8.10
N PRO A 123 -10.33 -23.49 -7.53
CA PRO A 123 -11.27 -22.37 -7.50
C PRO A 123 -11.63 -21.89 -8.92
N PRO A 124 -12.82 -21.29 -9.10
CA PRO A 124 -13.24 -20.67 -10.35
C PRO A 124 -12.17 -19.72 -10.92
N SER A 125 -11.93 -19.84 -12.22
CA SER A 125 -10.95 -19.03 -12.98
C SER A 125 -11.18 -19.19 -14.49
N GLY A 126 -10.51 -18.36 -15.30
CA GLY A 126 -10.55 -18.40 -16.77
C GLY A 126 -11.05 -17.09 -17.40
N PRO A 127 -11.09 -16.98 -18.75
CA PRO A 127 -11.32 -15.72 -19.46
C PRO A 127 -12.58 -14.93 -19.03
N GLU A 128 -13.62 -15.67 -18.64
CA GLU A 128 -14.90 -15.13 -18.18
C GLU A 128 -14.93 -14.79 -16.68
N HIS A 129 -13.90 -15.17 -15.92
CA HIS A 129 -13.80 -14.87 -14.50
C HIS A 129 -13.40 -13.40 -14.28
N GLN A 130 -14.21 -12.67 -13.51
CA GLN A 130 -14.07 -11.23 -13.32
C GLN A 130 -12.68 -10.80 -12.81
N TYR A 131 -12.06 -11.61 -11.95
CA TYR A 131 -10.80 -11.25 -11.26
C TYR A 131 -9.64 -12.21 -11.55
N ASP A 132 -9.89 -13.37 -12.18
CA ASP A 132 -8.89 -14.43 -12.36
C ASP A 132 -8.89 -15.03 -13.76
N LYS A 133 -8.59 -14.18 -14.75
CA LYS A 133 -8.58 -14.57 -16.15
C LYS A 133 -7.52 -15.63 -16.49
N MET A 134 -6.44 -15.66 -15.72
CA MET A 134 -5.25 -16.48 -15.97
C MET A 134 -5.12 -17.70 -15.02
N GLY A 135 -6.02 -17.85 -14.04
CA GLY A 135 -5.98 -18.96 -13.09
C GLY A 135 -4.88 -18.85 -12.02
N ALA A 136 -4.58 -17.64 -11.58
CA ALA A 136 -3.61 -17.35 -10.53
C ALA A 136 -3.96 -18.05 -9.20
N GLY A 137 -5.25 -18.14 -8.83
CA GLY A 137 -5.68 -18.83 -7.60
C GLY A 137 -5.34 -20.32 -7.62
N ALA A 138 -5.70 -20.99 -8.72
CA ALA A 138 -5.35 -22.40 -8.93
C ALA A 138 -3.82 -22.61 -9.06
N GLY A 139 -3.10 -21.64 -9.64
CA GLY A 139 -1.64 -21.64 -9.71
C GLY A 139 -0.98 -21.58 -8.33
N LEU A 140 -1.42 -20.64 -7.49
CA LEU A 140 -0.93 -20.48 -6.13
C LEU A 140 -1.18 -21.72 -5.29
N LEU A 141 -2.37 -22.33 -5.38
CA LEU A 141 -2.65 -23.58 -4.68
C LEU A 141 -1.70 -24.70 -5.05
N LYS A 142 -1.33 -24.84 -6.33
CA LYS A 142 -0.34 -25.85 -6.75
C LYS A 142 1.04 -25.61 -6.15
N LEU A 143 1.42 -24.35 -5.93
CA LEU A 143 2.72 -23.96 -5.37
C LEU A 143 2.75 -24.09 -3.84
N ALA A 144 1.68 -23.65 -3.18
CA ALA A 144 1.60 -23.61 -1.72
C ALA A 144 1.07 -24.93 -1.10
N ILE A 145 0.17 -25.62 -1.80
CA ILE A 145 -0.53 -26.84 -1.36
C ILE A 145 -0.50 -27.86 -2.51
N GLY A 146 0.68 -28.36 -2.83
CA GLY A 146 0.87 -29.34 -3.90
C GLY A 146 0.24 -30.72 -3.60
N LYS A 147 0.22 -31.61 -4.60
CA LYS A 147 -0.36 -32.96 -4.48
C LYS A 147 0.30 -33.84 -3.40
N ALA A 148 1.56 -33.57 -3.06
CA ALA A 148 2.33 -34.30 -2.06
C ALA A 148 2.30 -33.64 -0.67
N THR A 149 1.60 -32.52 -0.51
CA THR A 149 1.52 -31.81 0.77
C THR A 149 0.71 -32.63 1.78
N VAL A 150 1.27 -32.83 2.97
CA VAL A 150 0.56 -33.46 4.09
C VAL A 150 -0.61 -32.57 4.51
N TYR A 151 -1.82 -33.13 4.59
CA TYR A 151 -3.04 -32.41 4.95
C TYR A 151 -3.83 -33.17 6.02
N VAL A 152 -4.69 -32.47 6.75
CA VAL A 152 -5.71 -33.09 7.61
C VAL A 152 -6.96 -33.34 6.78
N ASP A 153 -7.38 -34.60 6.66
CA ASP A 153 -8.64 -34.95 6.01
C ASP A 153 -9.80 -34.69 6.97
N CYS A 154 -10.55 -33.61 6.73
CA CYS A 154 -11.67 -33.18 7.57
C CYS A 154 -13.01 -33.76 7.09
N ARG A 155 -13.04 -34.48 5.95
CA ARG A 155 -14.28 -34.97 5.36
C ARG A 155 -14.94 -36.03 6.24
N GLY A 156 -16.21 -35.80 6.59
CA GLY A 156 -16.99 -36.70 7.45
C GLY A 156 -16.46 -36.80 8.89
N LYS A 157 -15.59 -35.88 9.31
CA LYS A 157 -15.04 -35.83 10.67
C LYS A 157 -15.76 -34.79 11.51
N ASP A 158 -15.85 -35.04 12.82
CA ASP A 158 -16.39 -34.08 13.77
C ASP A 158 -15.34 -33.05 14.20
N ALA A 159 -15.79 -32.03 14.95
CA ALA A 159 -14.94 -30.93 15.40
C ALA A 159 -13.84 -31.38 16.37
N ASN A 160 -14.08 -32.41 17.19
CA ASN A 160 -13.09 -32.91 18.15
C ASN A 160 -11.91 -33.59 17.44
N TYR A 161 -12.20 -34.44 16.45
CA TYR A 161 -11.17 -35.06 15.64
C TYR A 161 -10.30 -34.01 14.94
N ILE A 162 -10.91 -33.01 14.30
CA ILE A 162 -10.18 -31.97 13.57
C ILE A 162 -9.34 -31.12 14.54
N ALA A 163 -9.90 -30.77 15.71
CA ALA A 163 -9.17 -30.04 16.74
C ALA A 163 -7.95 -30.82 17.25
N ALA A 164 -8.07 -32.14 17.47
CA ALA A 164 -6.95 -32.98 17.88
C ALA A 164 -5.81 -32.98 16.84
N GLN A 165 -6.14 -33.09 15.55
CA GLN A 165 -5.15 -33.07 14.47
C GLN A 165 -4.44 -31.70 14.32
N ILE A 166 -5.18 -30.61 14.53
CA ILE A 166 -4.60 -29.26 14.56
C ILE A 166 -3.70 -29.11 15.80
N ALA A 167 -4.16 -29.58 16.96
CA ALA A 167 -3.40 -29.55 18.21
C ALA A 167 -2.04 -30.27 18.08
N GLU A 168 -2.01 -31.47 17.50
CA GLU A 168 -0.76 -32.20 17.21
C GLU A 168 0.23 -31.40 16.35
N THR A 169 -0.29 -30.57 15.44
CA THR A 169 0.54 -29.72 14.57
C THR A 169 1.10 -28.51 15.31
N LEU A 170 0.30 -27.90 16.19
CA LEU A 170 0.67 -26.65 16.86
C LEU A 170 1.56 -26.87 18.09
N LEU A 171 1.52 -28.04 18.72
CA LEU A 171 2.34 -28.34 19.90
C LEU A 171 3.85 -28.35 19.58
N PRO A 172 4.72 -28.04 20.57
CA PRO A 172 6.17 -28.16 20.42
C PRO A 172 6.58 -29.58 19.99
N GLY A 173 7.40 -29.70 18.94
CA GLY A 173 7.80 -31.00 18.40
C GLY A 173 6.74 -31.67 17.50
N GLY A 174 5.60 -31.01 17.27
CA GLY A 174 4.56 -31.43 16.34
C GLY A 174 5.05 -31.60 14.90
N ARG A 175 4.31 -32.39 14.11
CA ARG A 175 4.63 -32.67 12.71
C ARG A 175 4.60 -31.35 11.92
N ARG A 176 5.73 -30.93 11.34
CA ARG A 176 5.81 -29.70 10.55
C ARG A 176 4.95 -29.83 9.27
N PRO A 177 3.98 -28.93 9.04
CA PRO A 177 3.26 -28.85 7.78
C PRO A 177 4.22 -28.42 6.67
N SER A 178 4.37 -29.23 5.63
CA SER A 178 5.32 -28.97 4.55
C SER A 178 4.83 -27.85 3.64
N GLY A 179 5.52 -26.69 3.66
CA GLY A 179 5.38 -25.64 2.65
C GLY A 179 6.72 -25.26 2.01
N HIS A 180 7.79 -25.17 2.81
CA HIS A 180 9.16 -24.98 2.33
C HIS A 180 10.14 -25.76 3.19
N GLY A 181 10.85 -26.69 2.55
CA GLY A 181 11.94 -27.43 3.18
C GLY A 181 12.44 -28.49 2.22
N LYS A 182 13.71 -28.36 1.80
CA LYS A 182 14.50 -29.54 1.47
C LYS A 182 14.22 -30.60 2.55
N ALA A 183 13.93 -31.82 2.12
CA ALA A 183 13.76 -32.94 3.01
C ALA A 183 14.97 -33.01 3.96
N GLU A 184 14.76 -32.65 5.23
CA GLU A 184 15.61 -33.21 6.27
C GLU A 184 15.14 -34.65 6.45
N ALA A 185 15.99 -35.56 5.98
CA ALA A 185 15.84 -36.98 6.20
C ALA A 185 15.87 -37.24 7.71
N SER A 186 14.70 -37.44 8.30
CA SER A 186 14.59 -38.20 9.54
C SER A 186 14.48 -39.67 9.17
N THR A 187 15.46 -40.42 9.64
CA THR A 187 15.75 -41.84 9.44
C THR A 187 14.55 -42.78 9.53
N THR A 188 14.38 -43.66 8.55
CA THR A 188 14.37 -45.13 8.75
C THR A 188 14.34 -45.92 7.43
N VAL A 189 15.30 -46.84 7.31
CA VAL A 189 15.43 -48.04 6.45
C VAL A 189 15.76 -47.85 4.95
N ALA A 190 16.94 -48.38 4.59
CA ALA A 190 17.50 -48.54 3.24
C ALA A 190 16.71 -49.54 2.36
N PRO A 191 16.95 -49.60 1.03
CA PRO A 191 18.11 -50.36 0.56
C PRO A 191 18.97 -49.68 -0.52
N GLU A 192 20.19 -50.21 -0.56
CA GLU A 192 21.33 -50.08 -1.46
C GLU A 192 21.11 -49.60 -2.91
N GLY A 193 22.08 -48.84 -3.43
CA GLY A 193 22.34 -48.80 -4.87
C GLY A 193 23.04 -47.55 -5.44
N ALA A 194 24.37 -47.59 -5.45
CA ALA A 194 25.26 -47.04 -6.49
C ALA A 194 25.58 -45.53 -6.62
N ALA A 195 26.88 -45.26 -6.41
CA ALA A 195 27.82 -44.46 -7.23
C ALA A 195 27.50 -42.97 -7.47
N SER A 196 28.14 -42.04 -6.74
CA SER A 196 29.43 -41.39 -7.05
C SER A 196 29.44 -40.49 -8.30
N HIS A 197 29.59 -39.18 -8.12
CA HIS A 197 30.74 -38.42 -8.65
C HIS A 197 30.73 -36.94 -8.19
N ALA A 198 31.94 -36.40 -8.17
CA ALA A 198 32.41 -35.21 -7.47
C ALA A 198 32.03 -33.86 -8.12
N SER A 199 32.22 -32.80 -7.31
CA SER A 199 32.17 -31.34 -7.57
C SER A 199 33.28 -30.85 -8.54
N PRO A 200 33.66 -29.54 -8.63
CA PRO A 200 33.02 -28.23 -8.39
C PRO A 200 33.33 -27.21 -9.53
N SER A 201 32.93 -25.92 -9.40
CA SER A 201 33.68 -24.69 -9.81
C SER A 201 32.72 -23.50 -10.03
N THR A 202 32.63 -22.51 -9.13
CA THR A 202 33.36 -21.21 -9.10
C THR A 202 33.59 -20.52 -10.45
N ALA A 203 33.04 -19.32 -10.60
CA ALA A 203 33.67 -18.23 -11.37
C ALA A 203 33.18 -16.87 -10.86
N LYS A 204 34.15 -15.96 -10.72
CA LYS A 204 34.11 -14.61 -10.14
C LYS A 204 34.60 -13.65 -11.23
N ALA A 205 33.99 -12.47 -11.36
CA ALA A 205 34.49 -11.22 -12.01
C ALA A 205 33.29 -10.43 -12.56
N ALA A 206 33.25 -9.10 -12.68
CA ALA A 206 34.10 -7.98 -12.30
C ALA A 206 33.27 -6.68 -12.50
N SER A 207 33.66 -5.59 -11.83
CA SER A 207 33.16 -4.23 -12.04
C SER A 207 33.66 -3.62 -13.36
N PRO A 208 33.05 -2.51 -13.82
CA PRO A 208 33.86 -1.30 -14.00
C PRO A 208 33.18 0.01 -13.55
N LYS A 209 34.06 0.99 -13.34
CA LYS A 209 33.83 2.39 -12.96
C LYS A 209 33.49 3.27 -14.18
N ASP A 210 33.09 4.50 -13.82
CA ASP A 210 33.15 5.78 -14.55
C ASP A 210 31.91 6.23 -15.34
N ALA A 211 31.18 7.20 -14.75
CA ALA A 211 30.63 8.37 -15.43
C ALA A 211 30.22 9.44 -14.39
N GLU A 212 30.98 10.54 -14.34
CA GLU A 212 30.69 11.76 -13.59
C GLU A 212 29.80 12.76 -14.38
N ALA A 213 29.13 13.63 -13.61
CA ALA A 213 28.80 15.03 -13.87
C ALA A 213 27.64 15.43 -14.81
N ALA A 214 26.51 15.80 -14.19
CA ALA A 214 25.78 17.07 -14.36
C ALA A 214 24.78 17.16 -13.18
N GLY A 215 24.67 18.19 -12.36
CA GLY A 215 24.79 19.62 -12.61
C GLY A 215 23.54 20.29 -12.02
N PHE A 216 23.51 20.37 -10.70
CA PHE A 216 22.46 20.93 -9.84
C PHE A 216 22.33 22.45 -10.04
N LEU A 217 21.13 23.01 -10.26
CA LEU A 217 20.84 24.46 -10.17
C LEU A 217 19.31 24.74 -10.02
N PRO A 218 18.89 25.92 -9.53
CA PRO A 218 18.16 26.05 -8.26
C PRO A 218 16.68 26.48 -8.38
N SER A 219 15.97 26.39 -7.24
CA SER A 219 14.59 26.87 -7.04
C SER A 219 14.44 28.38 -7.30
N PRO A 220 13.34 28.85 -7.92
CA PRO A 220 13.03 30.27 -8.01
C PRO A 220 12.29 30.81 -6.76
N PRO A 221 12.34 32.14 -6.53
CA PRO A 221 11.99 32.77 -5.26
C PRO A 221 10.50 33.09 -5.11
N THR A 222 10.07 33.12 -3.85
CA THR A 222 8.78 33.66 -3.38
C THR A 222 8.61 35.13 -3.74
N ALA A 223 7.49 35.47 -4.40
CA ALA A 223 7.01 36.85 -4.50
C ALA A 223 5.62 36.95 -3.86
N ALA A 224 5.49 37.87 -2.92
CA ALA A 224 4.24 38.25 -2.28
C ALA A 224 3.47 39.25 -3.15
N SER A 225 2.14 39.16 -3.19
CA SER A 225 1.30 40.34 -3.40
C SER A 225 -0.12 40.18 -2.83
N THR A 226 -0.58 41.30 -2.29
CA THR A 226 -1.76 41.64 -1.49
C THR A 226 -3.07 41.83 -2.29
N GLY A 227 -4.17 41.23 -1.80
CA GLY A 227 -5.61 41.65 -1.80
C GLY A 227 -6.35 42.12 -3.08
N PRO A 228 -7.67 42.42 -3.04
CA PRO A 228 -8.67 42.18 -1.99
C PRO A 228 -9.99 41.48 -2.49
N GLU A 229 -10.89 41.30 -1.51
CA GLU A 229 -12.20 40.62 -1.47
C GLU A 229 -13.28 41.01 -2.50
N ALA A 230 -14.21 40.09 -2.79
CA ALA A 230 -15.62 40.41 -3.08
C ALA A 230 -16.58 39.27 -2.65
N LYS A 231 -17.73 39.67 -2.12
CA LYS A 231 -18.74 38.90 -1.37
C LYS A 231 -19.82 38.24 -2.24
N GLY A 232 -20.28 37.06 -1.80
CA GLY A 232 -21.70 36.73 -1.56
C GLY A 232 -22.59 36.24 -2.72
N ALA A 233 -23.16 35.04 -2.57
CA ALA A 233 -24.61 34.76 -2.46
C ALA A 233 -24.95 33.27 -2.72
N ASP A 234 -25.72 32.68 -1.79
CA ASP A 234 -26.54 31.45 -1.90
C ASP A 234 -28.03 31.93 -2.03
N PRO A 235 -29.10 31.14 -2.27
CA PRO A 235 -29.18 29.67 -2.23
C PRO A 235 -30.07 28.92 -3.24
N GLY A 236 -29.89 27.60 -3.29
CA GLY A 236 -31.00 26.63 -3.21
C GLY A 236 -31.38 25.84 -4.46
N ALA A 237 -31.22 24.50 -4.41
CA ALA A 237 -32.29 23.52 -4.70
C ALA A 237 -31.81 22.07 -4.46
N SER A 238 -32.64 21.31 -3.76
CA SER A 238 -32.51 19.90 -3.41
C SER A 238 -32.78 18.95 -4.60
N SER A 239 -32.07 17.80 -4.67
CA SER A 239 -32.71 16.51 -4.97
C SER A 239 -31.84 15.32 -4.54
N SER A 240 -32.50 14.38 -3.85
CA SER A 240 -32.10 13.01 -3.47
C SER A 240 -31.91 12.12 -4.72
N THR A 241 -31.09 11.07 -4.81
CA THR A 241 -30.97 9.84 -3.97
C THR A 241 -29.78 8.96 -4.51
N PRO A 242 -29.54 7.72 -4.06
CA PRO A 242 -28.29 7.26 -3.41
C PRO A 242 -27.29 6.51 -4.33
N GLN A 243 -25.98 6.58 -4.07
CA GLN A 243 -25.00 5.62 -4.62
C GLN A 243 -23.92 5.23 -3.60
N GLY A 244 -23.67 3.93 -3.52
CA GLY A 244 -22.84 3.23 -2.53
C GLY A 244 -21.32 3.27 -2.78
N PRO A 245 -20.53 2.58 -1.93
CA PRO A 245 -19.20 3.04 -1.56
C PRO A 245 -18.08 2.15 -2.12
N ILE A 246 -17.36 2.58 -3.16
CA ILE A 246 -16.09 1.95 -3.58
C ILE A 246 -15.13 3.05 -4.09
N ALA A 247 -14.56 3.86 -3.18
CA ALA A 247 -13.45 4.78 -3.52
C ALA A 247 -12.64 5.31 -2.31
N ALA A 248 -12.91 4.86 -1.08
CA ALA A 248 -12.42 5.56 0.13
C ALA A 248 -11.12 5.00 0.75
N ALA A 249 -10.47 3.99 0.17
CA ALA A 249 -9.37 3.26 0.82
C ALA A 249 -7.95 3.60 0.31
N LEU A 250 -7.77 4.64 -0.50
CA LEU A 250 -6.44 5.08 -0.99
C LEU A 250 -6.04 6.50 -0.55
N ARG A 251 -6.78 7.12 0.37
CA ARG A 251 -6.51 8.49 0.85
C ARG A 251 -5.76 8.58 2.19
N LYS A 252 -5.43 7.47 2.84
CA LYS A 252 -4.79 7.49 4.16
C LYS A 252 -3.27 7.41 4.06
N GLY A 253 -2.65 8.56 4.28
CA GLY A 253 -1.23 8.69 4.62
C GLY A 253 -0.39 9.25 3.48
N MET A 254 -0.45 10.56 3.24
CA MET A 254 0.55 11.27 2.44
C MET A 254 0.37 12.78 2.63
N ALA A 255 1.23 13.38 3.45
CA ALA A 255 1.54 14.79 3.35
C ALA A 255 3.04 14.94 3.65
N GLY A 256 3.73 15.67 2.75
CA GLY A 256 5.16 15.95 2.84
C GLY A 256 5.88 15.60 1.55
N GLY A 257 5.90 16.53 0.59
CA GLY A 257 6.71 16.43 -0.62
C GLY A 257 6.27 17.44 -1.69
N SER A 258 6.97 18.58 -1.74
CA SER A 258 6.79 19.75 -2.62
C SER A 258 5.54 20.61 -2.36
N LYS A 259 5.81 21.76 -1.72
CA LYS A 259 4.92 22.93 -1.72
C LYS A 259 4.61 23.31 -3.18
N ASP A 260 3.33 23.61 -3.43
CA ASP A 260 2.70 24.03 -4.70
C ASP A 260 1.95 22.98 -5.55
N LEU A 261 1.56 21.81 -5.02
CA LEU A 261 0.86 20.79 -5.84
C LEU A 261 -0.55 20.33 -5.42
N ALA A 262 -1.21 20.98 -4.46
CA ALA A 262 -2.46 20.45 -3.90
C ALA A 262 -3.73 21.30 -4.13
N ALA A 263 -3.71 22.34 -4.96
CA ALA A 263 -4.84 23.28 -5.06
C ALA A 263 -5.55 23.36 -6.42
N SER A 264 -5.27 22.52 -7.43
CA SER A 264 -5.99 22.60 -8.72
C SER A 264 -6.47 21.29 -9.33
N VAL A 265 -6.39 20.15 -8.63
CA VAL A 265 -6.80 18.84 -9.19
C VAL A 265 -8.13 18.33 -8.60
N ALA A 266 -8.85 19.14 -7.82
CA ALA A 266 -10.01 18.65 -7.06
C ALA A 266 -11.37 18.76 -7.76
N ASP A 267 -11.51 19.35 -8.96
CA ASP A 267 -12.85 19.66 -9.51
C ASP A 267 -13.10 19.27 -10.97
N ALA A 268 -12.33 18.35 -11.56
CA ALA A 268 -12.54 17.90 -12.94
C ALA A 268 -12.82 16.40 -13.11
N ALA A 269 -13.22 15.68 -12.05
CA ALA A 269 -13.47 14.23 -12.09
C ALA A 269 -14.94 13.82 -11.97
N ALA A 270 -15.90 14.75 -12.02
CA ALA A 270 -17.31 14.42 -12.01
C ALA A 270 -18.09 15.25 -13.04
N THR A 271 -18.47 14.58 -14.12
CA THR A 271 -19.49 14.90 -15.15
C THR A 271 -18.95 14.93 -16.59
N ALA A 272 -18.96 13.76 -17.22
CA ALA A 272 -19.35 13.55 -18.63
C ALA A 272 -19.04 12.09 -18.98
N GLU A 273 -20.06 11.22 -18.96
CA GLU A 273 -20.03 9.99 -19.75
C GLU A 273 -20.11 10.39 -21.24
N PRO A 274 -19.22 9.92 -22.13
CA PRO A 274 -19.58 9.70 -23.51
C PRO A 274 -20.03 8.25 -23.67
N LYS A 275 -21.23 8.09 -24.23
CA LYS A 275 -21.77 6.82 -24.70
C LYS A 275 -20.72 6.05 -25.50
N ALA A 276 -20.66 4.75 -25.24
CA ALA A 276 -19.89 3.77 -26.00
C ALA A 276 -20.10 3.94 -27.51
N GLN A 277 -19.01 4.12 -28.24
CA GLN A 277 -18.91 3.69 -29.64
C GLN A 277 -18.13 2.38 -29.65
N GLY A 278 -18.67 1.39 -30.37
CA GLY A 278 -18.32 -0.03 -30.28
C GLY A 278 -16.92 -0.41 -30.77
N PRO A 279 -16.58 -1.71 -30.73
CA PRO A 279 -15.27 -2.19 -31.12
C PRO A 279 -15.18 -2.28 -32.65
N GLY A 280 -14.26 -1.54 -33.24
CA GLY A 280 -13.94 -1.65 -34.66
C GLY A 280 -13.51 -0.34 -35.28
N GLU A 281 -12.28 0.08 -35.05
CA GLU A 281 -11.48 0.62 -36.14
C GLU A 281 -10.00 0.30 -35.88
N GLU A 282 -9.40 -0.25 -36.94
CA GLU A 282 -8.12 -0.90 -36.96
C GLU A 282 -6.98 0.02 -36.55
N ALA A 283 -5.90 -0.61 -36.11
CA ALA A 283 -4.58 -0.01 -36.08
C ALA A 283 -4.20 0.52 -37.48
N LYS A 284 -4.60 1.76 -37.80
CA LYS A 284 -3.84 2.57 -38.73
C LYS A 284 -2.50 2.82 -38.06
N ALA A 285 -1.46 2.24 -38.64
CA ALA A 285 -0.08 2.57 -38.31
C ALA A 285 0.02 4.10 -38.22
N LEU A 286 0.25 4.61 -37.01
CA LEU A 286 0.70 5.98 -36.84
C LEU A 286 1.96 6.09 -37.68
N VAL A 287 1.89 6.88 -38.75
CA VAL A 287 3.07 7.39 -39.43
C VAL A 287 4.01 7.88 -38.33
N PRO A 288 5.27 7.44 -38.25
CA PRO A 288 6.18 7.96 -37.24
C PRO A 288 6.17 9.48 -37.34
N SER A 289 5.75 10.14 -36.25
CA SER A 289 5.79 11.60 -36.15
C SER A 289 7.17 12.02 -36.62
N ALA A 290 7.24 12.84 -37.67
CA ALA A 290 8.50 13.40 -38.13
C ALA A 290 9.23 13.98 -36.92
N SER A 291 10.53 13.69 -36.79
CA SER A 291 11.32 14.24 -35.69
C SER A 291 11.22 15.77 -35.73
N PRO A 292 11.00 16.43 -34.58
CA PRO A 292 10.79 17.87 -34.53
C PRO A 292 12.02 18.60 -35.07
N SER A 293 11.80 19.71 -35.79
CA SER A 293 12.93 20.52 -36.26
C SER A 293 13.65 21.18 -35.08
N PRO A 294 14.92 21.60 -35.23
CA PRO A 294 15.62 22.34 -34.17
C PRO A 294 14.87 23.61 -33.72
N ALA A 295 14.12 24.24 -34.63
CA ALA A 295 13.28 25.40 -34.30
C ALA A 295 12.09 24.99 -33.43
N ASP A 296 11.42 23.88 -33.74
CA ASP A 296 10.31 23.36 -32.94
C ASP A 296 10.75 22.95 -31.53
N VAL A 297 11.93 22.32 -31.41
CA VAL A 297 12.51 21.97 -30.11
C VAL A 297 12.74 23.22 -29.25
N LYS A 298 13.39 24.24 -29.82
CA LYS A 298 13.66 25.50 -29.11
C LYS A 298 12.37 26.23 -28.70
N GLU A 299 11.37 26.23 -29.58
CA GLU A 299 10.08 26.85 -29.27
C GLU A 299 9.30 26.06 -28.22
N ALA A 300 9.34 24.72 -28.28
CA ALA A 300 8.77 23.85 -27.25
C ALA A 300 9.39 24.10 -25.87
N GLU A 301 10.72 24.24 -25.81
CA GLU A 301 11.43 24.61 -24.57
C GLU A 301 11.00 25.98 -24.05
N ALA A 302 10.77 26.96 -24.93
CA ALA A 302 10.30 28.27 -24.52
C ALA A 302 8.90 28.21 -23.89
N PHE A 303 7.97 27.46 -24.49
CA PHE A 303 6.64 27.23 -23.93
C PHE A 303 6.72 26.44 -22.62
N TRP A 304 7.54 25.40 -22.54
CA TRP A 304 7.74 24.65 -21.30
C TRP A 304 8.24 25.57 -20.16
N ASN A 305 9.26 26.38 -20.42
CA ASN A 305 9.80 27.34 -19.45
C ASN A 305 8.75 28.37 -19.01
N LEU A 306 7.88 28.82 -19.91
CA LEU A 306 6.77 29.71 -19.58
C LEU A 306 5.73 29.01 -18.71
N GLY A 307 5.39 27.75 -19.02
CA GLY A 307 4.48 26.94 -18.22
C GLY A 307 4.99 26.67 -16.80
N VAL A 308 6.30 26.39 -16.65
CA VAL A 308 6.92 26.21 -15.32
C VAL A 308 6.79 27.47 -14.46
N LYS A 309 6.73 28.66 -15.07
CA LYS A 309 6.51 29.95 -14.38
C LYS A 309 5.03 30.27 -14.10
N GLY A 310 4.11 29.36 -14.43
CA GLY A 310 2.66 29.55 -14.25
C GLY A 310 1.91 30.01 -15.51
N GLY A 311 2.61 30.23 -16.63
CA GLY A 311 2.06 30.79 -17.86
C GLY A 311 2.61 32.19 -18.16
N GLY A 312 1.97 32.89 -19.09
CA GLY A 312 2.29 34.27 -19.45
C GLY A 312 2.00 34.60 -20.92
N GLU A 313 2.48 35.74 -21.38
CA GLU A 313 2.26 36.20 -22.75
C GLU A 313 3.40 35.82 -23.69
N ARG A 314 3.03 35.38 -24.90
CA ARG A 314 3.97 35.10 -25.99
C ARG A 314 3.29 35.40 -27.32
N ASN A 315 3.97 36.15 -28.19
CA ASN A 315 3.46 36.55 -29.51
C ASN A 315 2.07 37.24 -29.45
N GLY A 316 1.83 38.07 -28.42
CA GLY A 316 0.57 38.79 -28.24
C GLY A 316 -0.61 37.92 -27.79
N GLN A 317 -0.37 36.67 -27.38
CA GLN A 317 -1.38 35.77 -26.83
C GLN A 317 -1.01 35.38 -25.39
N SER A 318 -2.01 35.31 -24.52
CA SER A 318 -1.85 34.87 -23.13
C SER A 318 -2.05 33.36 -23.03
N TYR A 319 -1.15 32.69 -22.31
CA TYR A 319 -1.15 31.26 -22.09
C TYR A 319 -1.20 30.95 -20.60
N SER A 320 -2.13 30.08 -20.20
CA SER A 320 -2.07 29.46 -18.87
C SER A 320 -0.93 28.43 -18.79
N GLN A 321 -0.52 28.04 -17.58
CA GLN A 321 0.44 26.96 -17.37
C GLN A 321 0.13 25.70 -18.19
N LYS A 322 -1.12 25.22 -18.13
CA LYS A 322 -1.56 24.05 -18.88
C LYS A 322 -1.49 24.27 -20.39
N ALA A 323 -1.91 25.44 -20.88
CA ALA A 323 -1.85 25.76 -22.30
C ALA A 323 -0.41 25.79 -22.83
N CYS A 324 0.54 26.30 -22.04
CA CYS A 324 1.97 26.27 -22.35
C CYS A 324 2.48 24.83 -22.52
N PHE A 325 2.16 23.92 -21.60
CA PHE A 325 2.59 22.52 -21.70
C PHE A 325 1.97 21.80 -22.89
N VAL A 326 0.68 22.05 -23.18
CA VAL A 326 0.03 21.53 -24.39
C VAL A 326 0.74 22.02 -25.65
N LYS A 327 1.04 23.32 -25.76
CA LYS A 327 1.75 23.87 -26.93
C LYS A 327 3.14 23.30 -27.09
N ALA A 328 3.89 23.14 -26.00
CA ALA A 328 5.20 22.50 -26.03
C ALA A 328 5.12 21.06 -26.56
N LEU A 329 4.09 20.29 -26.18
CA LEU A 329 3.89 18.91 -26.65
C LEU A 329 3.33 18.80 -28.07
N GLU A 330 2.60 19.80 -28.55
CA GLU A 330 2.20 19.90 -29.95
C GLU A 330 3.41 20.07 -30.88
N LEU A 331 4.42 20.81 -30.43
CA LEU A 331 5.69 21.04 -31.13
C LEU A 331 6.67 19.87 -30.97
N ASN A 332 6.78 19.29 -29.77
CA ASN A 332 7.65 18.17 -29.48
C ASN A 332 6.99 17.17 -28.51
N GLU A 333 6.43 16.10 -29.05
CA GLU A 333 5.78 15.04 -28.25
C GLU A 333 6.78 14.12 -27.52
N ASN A 334 8.06 14.18 -27.86
CA ASN A 334 9.12 13.40 -27.21
C ASN A 334 9.71 14.15 -26.00
N PHE A 335 9.01 15.16 -25.47
CA PHE A 335 9.45 15.93 -24.32
C PHE A 335 8.90 15.32 -23.01
N ALA A 336 9.57 14.27 -22.52
CA ALA A 336 9.16 13.48 -21.34
C ALA A 336 8.81 14.34 -20.11
N LEU A 337 9.65 15.34 -19.82
CA LEU A 337 9.46 16.28 -18.71
C LEU A 337 8.17 17.11 -18.84
N VAL A 338 7.77 17.48 -20.06
CA VAL A 338 6.54 18.26 -20.29
C VAL A 338 5.31 17.39 -20.13
N TRP A 339 5.34 16.13 -20.58
CA TRP A 339 4.27 15.17 -20.28
C TRP A 339 4.05 15.04 -18.77
N ARG A 340 5.13 14.93 -17.99
CA ARG A 340 5.06 14.83 -16.53
C ARG A 340 4.45 16.10 -15.94
N ASN A 341 4.89 17.27 -16.37
CA ASN A 341 4.37 18.55 -15.91
C ASN A 341 2.90 18.78 -16.31
N LEU A 342 2.49 18.32 -17.48
CA LEU A 342 1.08 18.34 -17.89
C LEU A 342 0.24 17.42 -16.99
N GLY A 343 0.76 16.24 -16.63
CA GLY A 343 0.09 15.33 -15.71
C GLY A 343 -0.10 15.93 -14.30
N VAL A 344 0.92 16.63 -13.82
CA VAL A 344 0.89 17.34 -12.54
C VAL A 344 -0.23 18.39 -12.47
N VAL A 345 -0.53 19.08 -13.57
CA VAL A 345 -1.63 20.06 -13.64
C VAL A 345 -2.97 19.44 -14.07
N GLY A 346 -3.11 18.11 -13.94
CA GLY A 346 -4.36 17.38 -14.17
C GLY A 346 -4.56 16.86 -15.59
N GLY A 347 -3.60 17.02 -16.51
CA GLY A 347 -3.67 16.54 -17.89
C GLY A 347 -4.15 17.59 -18.90
N GLY A 348 -4.39 17.18 -20.15
CA GLY A 348 -4.81 18.06 -21.25
C GLY A 348 -5.03 17.35 -22.57
N THR A 349 -5.42 18.11 -23.60
CA THR A 349 -5.61 17.61 -24.96
C THR A 349 -4.42 18.02 -25.82
N VAL A 350 -3.69 17.06 -26.36
CA VAL A 350 -2.52 17.27 -27.22
C VAL A 350 -2.81 16.66 -28.59
N LYS A 351 -2.72 17.46 -29.66
CA LYS A 351 -3.03 17.04 -31.05
C LYS A 351 -4.38 16.31 -31.17
N GLY A 352 -5.40 16.81 -30.48
CA GLY A 352 -6.76 16.25 -30.51
C GLY A 352 -7.00 15.02 -29.63
N ARG A 353 -5.97 14.50 -28.94
CA ARG A 353 -6.12 13.38 -28.00
C ARG A 353 -6.08 13.85 -26.55
N HIS A 354 -7.08 13.43 -25.76
CA HIS A 354 -7.16 13.75 -24.34
C HIS A 354 -6.26 12.83 -23.50
N TYR A 355 -5.55 13.42 -22.54
CA TYR A 355 -4.70 12.75 -21.56
C TYR A 355 -5.06 13.24 -20.17
N ASP A 356 -5.46 12.34 -19.28
CA ASP A 356 -5.52 12.63 -17.84
C ASP A 356 -4.11 12.56 -17.22
N ALA A 357 -4.02 12.84 -15.91
CA ALA A 357 -2.75 12.80 -15.18
C ALA A 357 -1.99 11.47 -15.31
N LYS A 358 -2.71 10.35 -15.19
CA LYS A 358 -2.14 9.00 -15.26
C LYS A 358 -1.64 8.68 -16.66
N ALA A 359 -2.40 9.06 -17.69
CA ALA A 359 -2.02 8.92 -19.09
C ALA A 359 -0.77 9.75 -19.41
N CYS A 360 -0.68 10.97 -18.89
CA CYS A 360 0.51 11.81 -19.00
C CYS A 360 1.76 11.15 -18.39
N TYR A 361 1.67 10.60 -17.16
CA TYR A 361 2.81 9.91 -16.54
C TYR A 361 3.23 8.66 -17.32
N ARG A 362 2.27 7.91 -17.86
CA ARG A 362 2.58 6.79 -18.77
C ARG A 362 3.28 7.27 -20.04
N LYS A 363 2.81 8.37 -20.65
CA LYS A 363 3.49 8.98 -21.80
C LYS A 363 4.92 9.41 -21.48
N THR A 364 5.18 9.97 -20.28
CA THR A 364 6.54 10.26 -19.83
C THR A 364 7.42 9.01 -19.85
N LEU A 365 6.92 7.89 -19.32
CA LEU A 365 7.68 6.63 -19.23
C LEU A 365 7.80 5.87 -20.56
N GLU A 366 6.88 6.09 -21.49
CA GLU A 366 7.01 5.62 -22.88
C GLU A 366 8.15 6.34 -23.62
N VAL A 367 8.33 7.64 -23.34
CA VAL A 367 9.38 8.47 -23.94
C VAL A 367 10.72 8.24 -23.22
N ASP A 368 10.73 8.26 -21.89
CA ASP A 368 11.90 8.06 -21.04
C ASP A 368 11.56 7.19 -19.83
N GLU A 369 11.93 5.92 -19.91
CA GLU A 369 11.73 4.94 -18.85
C GLU A 369 12.66 5.17 -17.64
N LYS A 370 13.74 5.94 -17.80
CA LYS A 370 14.68 6.29 -16.73
C LYS A 370 14.22 7.53 -15.94
N TYR A 371 12.97 7.94 -16.11
CA TYR A 371 12.40 9.05 -15.37
C TYR A 371 11.85 8.59 -14.00
N ALA A 372 12.72 8.48 -13.00
CA ALA A 372 12.36 7.98 -11.66
C ALA A 372 11.14 8.69 -11.04
N VAL A 373 11.06 10.01 -11.20
CA VAL A 373 9.93 10.81 -10.68
C VAL A 373 8.61 10.39 -11.32
N ALA A 374 8.58 10.07 -12.62
CA ALA A 374 7.37 9.66 -13.31
C ALA A 374 6.89 8.27 -12.88
N TRP A 375 7.82 7.36 -12.56
CA TRP A 375 7.47 6.09 -11.90
C TRP A 375 6.80 6.34 -10.56
N SER A 376 7.34 7.22 -9.71
CA SER A 376 6.71 7.56 -8.43
C SER A 376 5.36 8.26 -8.61
N ASP A 377 5.23 9.19 -9.55
CA ASP A 377 3.98 9.88 -9.84
C ASP A 377 2.91 8.92 -10.37
N LEU A 378 3.30 7.97 -11.23
CA LEU A 378 2.42 6.89 -11.68
C LEU A 378 1.98 6.01 -10.51
N GLY A 379 2.91 5.68 -9.60
CA GLY A 379 2.60 4.93 -8.38
C GLY A 379 1.61 5.68 -7.46
N PHE A 380 1.78 7.00 -7.33
CA PHE A 380 0.90 7.86 -6.54
C PHE A 380 -0.54 7.87 -7.05
N VAL A 381 -0.75 7.77 -8.37
CA VAL A 381 -2.08 7.63 -8.98
C VAL A 381 -2.55 6.17 -9.12
N GLY A 382 -1.92 5.24 -8.39
CA GLY A 382 -2.34 3.85 -8.29
C GLY A 382 -1.70 2.88 -9.29
N GLY A 383 -0.66 3.28 -10.01
CA GLY A 383 0.06 2.45 -10.98
C GLY A 383 -0.51 2.51 -12.40
N GLY A 384 -0.04 1.65 -13.31
CA GLY A 384 -0.53 1.55 -14.68
C GLY A 384 0.34 0.66 -15.59
N THR A 385 -0.08 0.54 -16.85
CA THR A 385 0.62 -0.25 -17.86
C THR A 385 1.68 0.56 -18.58
N VAL A 386 2.94 0.13 -18.54
CA VAL A 386 4.07 0.75 -19.24
C VAL A 386 4.74 -0.33 -20.10
N LYS A 387 4.86 -0.08 -21.41
CA LYS A 387 5.42 -1.03 -22.40
C LYS A 387 4.81 -2.44 -22.33
N GLY A 388 3.51 -2.54 -22.07
CA GLY A 388 2.79 -3.81 -22.00
C GLY A 388 2.89 -4.55 -20.66
N TRP A 389 3.57 -3.97 -19.66
CA TRP A 389 3.68 -4.54 -18.31
C TRP A 389 2.87 -3.70 -17.32
N ASP A 390 2.10 -4.38 -16.48
CA ASP A 390 1.30 -3.74 -15.44
C ASP A 390 2.12 -3.54 -14.17
N TYR A 391 2.12 -2.30 -13.68
CA TYR A 391 2.75 -1.92 -12.42
C TYR A 391 1.69 -1.41 -11.47
N ASP A 392 1.61 -2.01 -10.29
CA ASP A 392 0.86 -1.40 -9.18
C ASP A 392 1.66 -0.25 -8.54
N ALA A 393 1.06 0.43 -7.55
CA ALA A 393 1.71 1.54 -6.87
C ALA A 393 3.07 1.17 -6.26
N LYS A 394 3.17 -0.01 -5.63
CA LYS A 394 4.40 -0.49 -4.99
C LYS A 394 5.48 -0.81 -6.02
N ALA A 395 5.13 -1.51 -7.08
CA ALA A 395 6.02 -1.84 -8.19
C ALA A 395 6.56 -0.58 -8.87
N CYS A 396 5.71 0.45 -9.03
CA CYS A 396 6.12 1.77 -9.50
C CYS A 396 7.16 2.43 -8.58
N TYR A 397 6.97 2.41 -7.25
CA TYR A 397 7.96 2.98 -6.32
C TYR A 397 9.27 2.20 -6.32
N VAL A 398 9.21 0.87 -6.42
CA VAL A 398 10.42 0.03 -6.60
C VAL A 398 11.14 0.41 -7.88
N LYS A 399 10.43 0.54 -9.02
CA LYS A 399 11.03 0.98 -10.28
C LYS A 399 11.65 2.37 -10.19
N ALA A 400 11.01 3.30 -9.51
CA ALA A 400 11.58 4.63 -9.26
C ALA A 400 12.93 4.53 -8.53
N LEU A 401 13.07 3.62 -7.56
CA LEU A 401 14.27 3.42 -6.75
C LEU A 401 15.35 2.56 -7.44
N GLU A 402 14.97 1.66 -8.34
CA GLU A 402 15.91 0.96 -9.23
C GLU A 402 16.56 1.94 -10.21
N VAL A 403 15.82 2.97 -10.63
CA VAL A 403 16.32 4.03 -11.51
C VAL A 403 17.12 5.08 -10.72
N ASP A 404 16.60 5.55 -9.59
CA ASP A 404 17.27 6.50 -8.70
C ASP A 404 17.05 6.16 -7.23
N GLU A 405 18.03 5.49 -6.63
CA GLU A 405 18.01 5.13 -5.21
C GLU A 405 18.11 6.36 -4.28
N LYS A 406 18.53 7.52 -4.80
CA LYS A 406 18.58 8.79 -4.04
C LYS A 406 17.26 9.56 -4.10
N TYR A 407 16.17 8.91 -4.52
CA TYR A 407 14.87 9.54 -4.50
C TYR A 407 14.12 9.31 -3.18
N ALA A 408 14.31 10.24 -2.23
CA ALA A 408 13.71 10.16 -0.89
C ALA A 408 12.17 10.01 -0.91
N GLY A 409 11.49 10.66 -1.87
CA GLY A 409 10.04 10.56 -2.02
C GLY A 409 9.57 9.15 -2.36
N ALA A 410 10.28 8.44 -3.24
CA ALA A 410 9.97 7.06 -3.58
C ALA A 410 10.21 6.11 -2.40
N TRP A 411 11.27 6.33 -1.61
CA TRP A 411 11.50 5.57 -0.37
C TRP A 411 10.35 5.76 0.63
N ASN A 412 9.94 7.00 0.88
CA ASN A 412 8.81 7.30 1.77
C ASN A 412 7.52 6.65 1.27
N ASN A 413 7.23 6.75 -0.03
CA ASN A 413 6.03 6.17 -0.61
C ASN A 413 6.05 4.64 -0.61
N LEU A 414 7.20 4.01 -0.86
CA LEU A 414 7.39 2.57 -0.70
C LEU A 414 7.11 2.13 0.74
N GLY A 415 7.61 2.89 1.73
CA GLY A 415 7.29 2.68 3.14
C GLY A 415 5.79 2.73 3.43
N ASN A 416 5.07 3.71 2.85
CA ASN A 416 3.61 3.81 2.98
C ASN A 416 2.88 2.58 2.42
N THR A 417 3.44 1.93 1.40
CA THR A 417 2.92 0.65 0.85
C THR A 417 3.36 -0.59 1.64
N GLY A 418 4.06 -0.44 2.76
CA GLY A 418 4.51 -1.53 3.63
C GLY A 418 5.97 -1.97 3.40
N GLY A 419 6.68 -1.35 2.46
CA GLY A 419 8.04 -1.72 2.09
C GLY A 419 8.10 -2.58 0.82
N GLY A 420 9.30 -3.03 0.43
CA GLY A 420 9.54 -3.82 -0.76
C GLY A 420 11.00 -4.20 -0.95
N THR A 421 11.30 -4.86 -2.06
CA THR A 421 12.67 -5.24 -2.43
C THR A 421 13.19 -4.27 -3.47
N VAL A 422 14.30 -3.60 -3.18
CA VAL A 422 14.97 -2.66 -4.09
C VAL A 422 16.39 -3.17 -4.29
N ASN A 423 16.81 -3.36 -5.55
CA ASN A 423 18.14 -3.85 -5.90
C ASN A 423 18.55 -5.15 -5.15
N GLY A 424 17.59 -6.06 -4.92
CA GLY A 424 17.81 -7.33 -4.23
C GLY A 424 17.83 -7.26 -2.70
N GLN A 425 17.72 -6.07 -2.11
CA GLN A 425 17.62 -5.89 -0.66
C GLN A 425 16.17 -5.64 -0.24
N ALA A 426 15.69 -6.40 0.74
CA ALA A 426 14.37 -6.22 1.32
C ALA A 426 14.37 -5.07 2.35
N TYR A 427 13.38 -4.19 2.22
CA TYR A 427 13.13 -3.08 3.12
C TYR A 427 11.70 -3.17 3.64
N ASN A 428 11.54 -3.21 4.97
CA ASN A 428 10.23 -3.03 5.59
C ASN A 428 9.87 -1.53 5.65
N ARG A 429 8.63 -1.24 6.03
CA ARG A 429 8.11 0.14 6.22
C ARG A 429 9.08 1.08 6.94
N LYS A 430 9.58 0.67 8.10
CA LYS A 430 10.49 1.48 8.95
C LYS A 430 11.83 1.73 8.25
N ALA A 431 12.41 0.68 7.65
CA ALA A 431 13.67 0.78 6.92
C ALA A 431 13.55 1.72 5.71
N CYS A 432 12.40 1.73 5.01
CA CYS A 432 12.13 2.68 3.93
C CYS A 432 12.10 4.14 4.42
N TYR A 433 11.44 4.43 5.55
CA TYR A 433 11.44 5.80 6.09
C TYR A 433 12.83 6.25 6.55
N VAL A 434 13.60 5.35 7.18
CA VAL A 434 15.00 5.60 7.52
C VAL A 434 15.81 5.91 6.26
N LYS A 435 15.67 5.11 5.19
CA LYS A 435 16.34 5.36 3.91
C LYS A 435 15.96 6.71 3.30
N ALA A 436 14.68 7.08 3.35
CA ALA A 436 14.23 8.40 2.90
C ALA A 436 14.96 9.54 3.64
N LEU A 437 15.17 9.39 4.95
CA LEU A 437 15.85 10.38 5.80
C LEU A 437 17.39 10.35 5.72
N GLU A 438 17.97 9.19 5.40
CA GLU A 438 19.40 9.07 5.05
C GLU A 438 19.70 9.85 3.77
N VAL A 439 18.80 9.76 2.79
CA VAL A 439 18.87 10.47 1.51
C VAL A 439 18.57 11.96 1.68
N ASP A 440 17.45 12.30 2.31
CA ASP A 440 17.03 13.68 2.57
C ASP A 440 16.44 13.83 3.98
N GLU A 441 17.25 14.38 4.88
CA GLU A 441 16.85 14.64 6.26
C GLU A 441 15.80 15.76 6.40
N LYS A 442 15.60 16.57 5.34
CA LYS A 442 14.57 17.61 5.30
C LYS A 442 13.22 17.08 4.80
N TYR A 443 13.11 15.77 4.57
CA TYR A 443 11.88 15.13 4.13
C TYR A 443 10.91 14.95 5.31
N ALA A 444 10.17 16.01 5.64
CA ALA A 444 9.29 16.10 6.80
C ALA A 444 8.28 14.93 6.91
N GLY A 445 7.75 14.46 5.77
CA GLY A 445 6.80 13.35 5.75
C GLY A 445 7.40 12.04 6.28
N ALA A 446 8.68 11.79 6.00
CA ALA A 446 9.37 10.59 6.46
C ALA A 446 9.66 10.64 7.97
N TRP A 447 9.93 11.83 8.54
CA TRP A 447 10.03 12.01 9.99
C TRP A 447 8.71 11.68 10.69
N ASN A 448 7.59 12.22 10.20
CA ASN A 448 6.28 11.92 10.75
C ASN A 448 5.94 10.42 10.66
N ASN A 449 6.20 9.81 9.49
CA ASN A 449 5.94 8.40 9.27
C ASN A 449 6.86 7.49 10.09
N LEU A 450 8.12 7.88 10.30
CA LEU A 450 9.04 7.16 11.18
C LEU A 450 8.56 7.24 12.64
N GLY A 451 8.12 8.42 13.11
CA GLY A 451 7.50 8.59 14.42
C GLY A 451 6.31 7.64 14.61
N ASN A 452 5.36 7.66 13.66
CA ASN A 452 4.18 6.79 13.66
C ASN A 452 4.47 5.28 13.56
N THR A 453 5.72 4.88 13.25
CA THR A 453 6.16 3.48 13.25
C THR A 453 7.03 3.10 14.44
N GLY A 454 7.10 3.96 15.46
CA GLY A 454 7.86 3.70 16.69
C GLY A 454 9.29 4.25 16.68
N GLY A 455 9.62 5.12 15.72
CA GLY A 455 10.95 5.73 15.57
C GLY A 455 11.96 4.80 14.88
N GLY A 456 13.24 5.20 14.82
CA GLY A 456 14.32 4.41 14.23
C GLY A 456 15.68 5.10 14.35
N THR A 457 16.72 4.50 13.78
CA THR A 457 18.05 5.10 13.74
C THR A 457 18.26 5.79 12.40
N VAL A 458 18.51 7.10 12.42
CA VAL A 458 18.80 7.90 11.22
C VAL A 458 20.21 8.45 11.38
N LYS A 459 21.11 8.12 10.43
CA LYS A 459 22.52 8.55 10.44
C LYS A 459 23.24 8.31 11.78
N GLY A 460 22.95 7.19 12.44
CA GLY A 460 23.55 6.81 13.72
C GLY A 460 22.89 7.41 14.97
N GLN A 461 21.95 8.34 14.83
CA GLN A 461 21.15 8.85 15.95
C GLN A 461 19.86 8.05 16.09
N ALA A 462 19.60 7.51 17.29
CA ALA A 462 18.39 6.75 17.60
C ALA A 462 17.24 7.68 18.00
N TYR A 463 16.08 7.44 17.42
CA TYR A 463 14.81 8.13 17.67
C TYR A 463 13.70 7.14 18.09
N ASP A 464 14.07 5.92 18.49
CA ASP A 464 13.10 4.90 18.91
C ASP A 464 12.82 4.94 20.42
N ALA A 465 11.62 4.50 20.79
CA ALA A 465 11.15 4.49 22.16
C ALA A 465 11.78 3.39 23.06
N LYS A 466 12.57 2.47 22.48
CA LYS A 466 13.10 1.29 23.20
C LYS A 466 14.55 1.48 23.66
N VAL A 467 15.34 2.30 22.97
CA VAL A 467 16.76 2.55 23.27
C VAL A 467 16.95 3.65 24.30
N VAL A 468 16.02 4.61 24.35
CA VAL A 468 16.04 5.68 25.34
C VAL A 468 15.06 5.31 26.45
N ASN A 469 15.52 5.27 27.70
CA ASN A 469 14.67 5.07 28.88
C ASN A 469 13.77 6.33 29.11
N ARG A 470 13.01 6.73 28.08
CA ARG A 470 12.29 8.00 27.90
C ARG A 470 10.97 7.87 27.12
N GLY A 471 10.44 6.66 26.87
CA GLY A 471 9.06 6.44 26.42
C GLY A 471 8.56 7.36 25.29
N ALA A 472 7.41 8.02 25.51
CA ALA A 472 6.74 8.92 24.55
C ALA A 472 7.63 10.08 24.02
N ALA A 473 8.71 10.45 24.72
CA ALA A 473 9.58 11.56 24.33
C ALA A 473 10.39 11.28 23.05
N ALA A 474 10.73 10.01 22.74
CA ALA A 474 11.47 9.67 21.52
C ALA A 474 10.57 9.74 20.26
N LEU A 475 9.30 9.35 20.39
CA LEU A 475 8.29 9.48 19.33
C LEU A 475 7.99 10.95 19.04
N GLN A 476 7.99 11.76 20.11
CA GLN A 476 7.86 13.20 20.03
C GLN A 476 8.97 13.82 19.17
N GLU A 477 10.24 13.41 19.31
CA GLU A 477 11.36 14.01 18.56
C GLU A 477 11.21 13.88 17.04
N CYS A 478 10.78 12.71 16.53
CA CYS A 478 10.50 12.53 15.10
C CYS A 478 9.41 13.49 14.61
N ILE A 479 8.30 13.58 15.34
CA ILE A 479 7.16 14.43 14.94
C ILE A 479 7.53 15.92 15.07
N LEU A 480 8.30 16.29 16.10
CA LEU A 480 8.80 17.65 16.27
C LEU A 480 9.71 18.06 15.11
N LYS A 481 10.62 17.18 14.65
CA LYS A 481 11.41 17.45 13.43
C LYS A 481 10.52 17.67 12.20
N ALA A 482 9.45 16.89 12.05
CA ALA A 482 8.50 17.10 10.95
C ALA A 482 7.82 18.49 11.04
N LEU A 483 7.44 18.93 12.24
CA LEU A 483 6.84 20.24 12.51
C LEU A 483 7.83 21.40 12.38
N GLU A 484 9.11 21.20 12.73
CA GLU A 484 10.18 22.17 12.48
C GLU A 484 10.34 22.45 10.98
N LEU A 485 10.23 21.41 10.16
CA LEU A 485 10.35 21.49 8.70
C LEU A 485 9.08 22.04 8.03
N ASP A 486 7.90 21.62 8.51
CA ASP A 486 6.61 22.04 7.96
C ASP A 486 5.48 22.07 9.00
N GLU A 487 5.46 23.15 9.79
CA GLU A 487 4.45 23.42 10.81
C GLU A 487 3.03 23.57 10.26
N LYS A 488 2.86 23.85 8.96
CA LYS A 488 1.53 24.06 8.36
C LYS A 488 0.82 22.74 8.05
N ASN A 489 1.46 21.61 8.26
CA ASN A 489 0.90 20.31 7.94
C ASN A 489 0.02 19.79 9.08
N ALA A 490 -1.30 19.78 8.85
CA ALA A 490 -2.27 19.31 9.84
C ALA A 490 -2.01 17.90 10.36
N ASN A 491 -1.50 16.98 9.52
CA ASN A 491 -1.28 15.59 9.92
C ASN A 491 -0.16 15.45 10.96
N TYR A 492 0.82 16.36 10.96
CA TYR A 492 1.93 16.31 11.93
C TYR A 492 1.46 16.76 13.31
N TRP A 493 0.56 17.75 13.35
CA TRP A 493 -0.11 18.16 14.59
C TRP A 493 -0.99 17.05 15.13
N ASP A 494 -1.80 16.40 14.28
CA ASP A 494 -2.60 15.24 14.69
C ASP A 494 -1.73 14.11 15.23
N SER A 495 -0.62 13.79 14.56
CA SER A 495 0.34 12.78 15.04
C SER A 495 0.96 13.17 16.39
N LEU A 496 1.28 14.45 16.61
CA LEU A 496 1.84 14.94 17.88
C LEU A 496 0.84 14.73 19.03
N GLY A 497 -0.43 15.05 18.81
CA GLY A 497 -1.48 14.86 19.81
C GLY A 497 -1.79 13.39 20.08
N ASP A 498 -1.90 12.58 19.02
CA ASP A 498 -2.32 11.18 19.14
C ASP A 498 -1.21 10.30 19.73
N LEU A 499 0.01 10.43 19.19
CA LEU A 499 1.13 9.54 19.51
C LEU A 499 1.97 10.03 20.70
N ALA A 500 2.24 11.34 20.79
CA ALA A 500 3.10 11.91 21.82
C ALA A 500 2.32 12.56 22.98
N GLY A 501 1.01 12.74 22.83
CA GLY A 501 0.17 13.41 23.83
C GLY A 501 0.38 14.91 23.91
N GLY A 502 1.04 15.50 22.91
CA GLY A 502 1.44 16.91 22.89
C GLY A 502 2.95 17.11 22.78
N GLY A 503 3.38 18.35 22.92
CA GLY A 503 4.80 18.71 22.91
C GLY A 503 5.07 20.21 22.88
N THR A 504 6.35 20.58 22.88
CA THR A 504 6.77 21.97 22.74
C THR A 504 7.21 22.24 21.31
N VAL A 505 6.45 23.08 20.60
CA VAL A 505 6.76 23.51 19.24
C VAL A 505 7.13 24.98 19.29
N LYS A 506 8.37 25.32 18.88
CA LYS A 506 8.89 26.71 18.88
C LYS A 506 8.73 27.44 20.22
N GLY A 507 8.93 26.73 21.33
CA GLY A 507 8.86 27.29 22.69
C GLY A 507 7.45 27.40 23.27
N ARG A 508 6.40 27.09 22.50
CA ARG A 508 5.03 27.00 23.01
C ARG A 508 4.69 25.54 23.32
N ALA A 509 4.17 25.29 24.51
CA ALA A 509 3.64 23.98 24.89
C ALA A 509 2.24 23.79 24.29
N TYR A 510 2.01 22.59 23.77
CA TYR A 510 0.75 22.12 23.23
C TYR A 510 0.42 20.80 23.94
N ASP A 511 -0.75 20.70 24.54
CA ASP A 511 -1.26 19.41 24.99
C ASP A 511 -1.90 18.63 23.83
N LYS A 512 -2.39 17.42 24.13
CA LYS A 512 -3.06 16.55 23.15
C LYS A 512 -4.22 17.26 22.44
N LYS A 513 -5.01 18.04 23.18
CA LYS A 513 -6.19 18.73 22.65
C LYS A 513 -5.77 19.90 21.77
N ASP A 514 -4.82 20.72 22.22
CA ASP A 514 -4.27 21.85 21.45
C ASP A 514 -3.76 21.38 20.08
N CYS A 515 -3.13 20.20 20.04
CA CYS A 515 -2.63 19.60 18.80
C CYS A 515 -3.75 19.28 17.80
N PHE A 516 -4.85 18.68 18.26
CA PHE A 516 -5.99 18.35 17.40
C PHE A 516 -6.76 19.58 16.93
N GLU A 517 -6.90 20.58 17.80
CA GLU A 517 -7.47 21.89 17.42
C GLU A 517 -6.61 22.53 16.33
N ARG A 518 -5.28 22.52 16.50
CA ARG A 518 -4.34 23.05 15.51
C ARG A 518 -4.39 22.29 14.18
N ALA A 519 -4.51 20.97 14.21
CA ALA A 519 -4.69 20.16 13.01
C ALA A 519 -5.96 20.56 12.24
N LEU A 520 -7.07 20.81 12.93
CA LEU A 520 -8.33 21.26 12.33
C LEU A 520 -8.31 22.73 11.88
N GLU A 521 -7.54 23.58 12.54
CA GLU A 521 -7.30 24.95 12.06
C GLU A 521 -6.56 24.94 10.72
N LEU A 522 -5.55 24.09 10.58
CA LEU A 522 -4.70 23.98 9.39
C LEU A 522 -5.31 23.14 8.27
N SER A 523 -6.39 22.39 8.53
CA SER A 523 -7.09 21.61 7.52
C SER A 523 -7.95 22.51 6.61
N GLU A 524 -7.32 23.33 5.80
CA GLU A 524 -7.96 23.90 4.63
C GLU A 524 -7.91 22.82 3.53
N ASN A 525 -9.05 22.15 3.31
CA ASN A 525 -9.32 21.01 2.40
C ASN A 525 -9.49 19.65 3.13
N HIS A 526 -10.74 19.18 3.12
CA HIS A 526 -11.39 18.13 3.92
C HIS A 526 -10.80 16.69 3.90
N VAL A 527 -9.59 16.47 3.38
CA VAL A 527 -9.11 15.10 3.03
C VAL A 527 -8.93 14.20 4.27
N ASN A 528 -8.66 14.76 5.46
CA ASN A 528 -8.48 14.01 6.70
C ASN A 528 -9.23 14.58 7.93
N GLU A 529 -10.11 15.57 7.75
CA GLU A 529 -10.81 16.23 8.86
C GLU A 529 -11.56 15.25 9.76
N ASN A 530 -12.11 14.18 9.18
CA ASN A 530 -12.83 13.15 9.94
C ASN A 530 -11.98 12.51 11.03
N VAL A 531 -10.69 12.26 10.77
CA VAL A 531 -9.78 11.68 11.76
C VAL A 531 -9.49 12.69 12.86
N PHE A 532 -9.22 13.94 12.49
CA PHE A 532 -8.91 15.00 13.46
C PHE A 532 -10.11 15.29 14.37
N TRP A 533 -11.32 15.34 13.80
CA TRP A 533 -12.57 15.48 14.56
C TRP A 533 -12.80 14.30 15.52
N ARG A 534 -12.52 13.07 15.07
CA ARG A 534 -12.62 11.88 15.92
C ARG A 534 -11.64 11.97 17.09
N ASN A 535 -10.40 12.35 16.81
CA ASN A 535 -9.34 12.46 17.80
C ASN A 535 -9.64 13.58 18.83
N LEU A 536 -10.11 14.74 18.37
CA LEU A 536 -10.58 15.82 19.24
C LEU A 536 -11.79 15.40 20.10
N GLY A 537 -12.75 14.68 19.52
CA GLY A 537 -13.90 14.15 20.26
C GLY A 537 -13.50 13.14 21.35
N ASN A 538 -12.53 12.28 21.06
CA ASN A 538 -11.95 11.35 22.03
C ASN A 538 -11.14 12.06 23.12
N ALA A 539 -10.60 13.25 22.83
CA ALA A 539 -9.88 14.10 23.78
C ALA A 539 -10.80 15.01 24.63
N GLY A 540 -12.13 14.87 24.52
CA GLY A 540 -13.09 15.64 25.31
C GLY A 540 -13.66 16.88 24.61
N GLY A 541 -13.49 17.01 23.29
CA GLY A 541 -13.97 18.16 22.52
C GLY A 541 -13.02 19.37 22.61
N GLY A 542 -13.36 20.45 21.91
CA GLY A 542 -12.48 21.61 21.81
C GLY A 542 -13.00 22.76 20.99
N THR A 543 -12.16 23.78 20.83
CA THR A 543 -12.47 24.99 20.09
C THR A 543 -11.73 24.98 18.77
N VAL A 544 -12.46 25.02 17.66
CA VAL A 544 -11.90 25.00 16.31
C VAL A 544 -12.40 26.24 15.59
N ARG A 545 -11.48 27.08 15.10
CA ARG A 545 -11.79 28.32 14.37
C ARG A 545 -12.82 29.20 15.12
N GLY A 546 -12.65 29.30 16.46
CA GLY A 546 -13.51 30.11 17.34
C GLY A 546 -14.85 29.49 17.74
N THR A 547 -15.19 28.30 17.25
CA THR A 547 -16.41 27.59 17.64
C THR A 547 -16.09 26.44 18.58
N HIS A 548 -16.79 26.37 19.72
CA HIS A 548 -16.65 25.26 20.65
C HIS A 548 -17.48 24.06 20.20
N TYR A 549 -16.89 22.87 20.30
CA TYR A 549 -17.51 21.59 19.97
C TYR A 549 -17.37 20.62 21.13
N SER A 550 -18.51 20.09 21.58
CA SER A 550 -18.57 19.00 22.55
C SER A 550 -18.02 17.68 21.95
N PRO A 551 -17.67 16.69 22.79
CA PRO A 551 -17.23 15.38 22.32
C PRO A 551 -18.16 14.74 21.28
N ASP A 552 -19.47 14.87 21.45
CA ASP A 552 -20.46 14.24 20.58
C ASP A 552 -20.64 15.00 19.26
N GLU A 553 -20.51 16.32 19.27
CA GLU A 553 -20.49 17.13 18.04
C GLU A 553 -19.23 16.84 17.21
N CYS A 554 -18.07 16.68 17.85
CA CYS A 554 -16.84 16.24 17.20
C CYS A 554 -17.01 14.85 16.56
N LYS A 555 -17.57 13.87 17.29
CA LYS A 555 -17.85 12.52 16.75
C LYS A 555 -18.88 12.55 15.62
N ALA A 556 -19.85 13.47 15.66
CA ALA A 556 -20.82 13.65 14.59
C ALA A 556 -20.15 14.18 13.32
N LYS A 557 -19.29 15.19 13.44
CA LYS A 557 -18.47 15.69 12.31
C LYS A 557 -17.55 14.62 11.74
N ALA A 558 -16.95 13.80 12.59
CA ALA A 558 -16.06 12.71 12.17
C ALA A 558 -16.73 11.64 11.28
N LYS A 559 -18.06 11.47 11.39
CA LYS A 559 -18.81 10.46 10.62
C LYS A 559 -19.13 10.88 9.19
N GLY A 560 -18.91 12.16 8.83
CA GLY A 560 -19.42 12.74 7.60
C GLY A 560 -20.94 12.84 7.63
N LYS A 561 -21.50 14.04 7.51
CA LYS A 561 -22.88 14.19 7.05
C LYS A 561 -22.88 14.19 5.54
#